data_AF-A0A5E4PQV5-F1
#
_entry.id   AF-A0A5E4PQV5-F1
#
_cell.length_a   1.000
_cell.length_b   1.000
_cell.length_c   1.000
_cell.angle_alpha   90.00
_cell.angle_beta   90.00
_cell.angle_gamma   90.00
#
_symmetry.space_group_name_H-M   'P 1'
#
loop_
_entity.id
_entity.type
_entity.pdbx_description
1 polymer ?
#
loop_
_entity_poly.entity_id
_entity_poly.type
_entity_poly.pdbx_seq_one_letter_code
_entity_poly.pdbx_strand_id
1 'polypeptide(L)'
;MAEEIQKKLQKELEIYNGLQKEYVKAAALKQQLDSQLSENKAVKEELILLKNDSEVYKLIGPVLVKQDLEEAKQNLCFFYFLLTFQRAV
;
A
#
# COMPACT_ATOMS: atom_id res chain seq x y z
N MET A 1 2.11 -41.29 -27.11
CA MET A 1 2.82 -41.09 -25.82
C MET A 1 3.67 -39.81 -25.83
N ALA A 2 4.58 -39.62 -26.79
CA ALA A 2 5.43 -38.41 -26.85
C ALA A 2 4.63 -37.09 -27.01
N GLU A 3 3.65 -37.06 -27.92
CA GLU A 3 2.83 -35.85 -28.16
C GLU A 3 1.96 -35.45 -26.96
N GLU A 4 1.49 -36.43 -26.19
CA GLU A 4 0.65 -36.20 -25.01
C GLU A 4 1.46 -35.62 -23.85
N ILE A 5 2.71 -36.06 -23.70
CA ILE A 5 3.68 -35.51 -22.76
C ILE A 5 4.04 -34.07 -23.16
N GLN A 6 4.26 -33.81 -24.45
CA GLN A 6 4.58 -32.48 -24.97
C GLN A 6 3.45 -31.47 -24.74
N LYS A 7 2.19 -31.88 -24.99
CA LYS A 7 1.01 -31.05 -24.68
C LYS A 7 0.87 -30.74 -23.19
N LYS A 8 1.07 -31.74 -22.33
CA LYS A 8 1.05 -31.53 -20.86
C LYS A 8 2.12 -30.55 -20.42
N LEU A 9 3.34 -30.69 -20.95
CA LEU A 9 4.45 -29.79 -20.64
C LEU A 9 4.17 -28.35 -21.08
N GLN A 10 3.64 -28.15 -22.29
CA GLN A 10 3.26 -26.81 -22.76
C GLN A 10 2.21 -26.15 -21.86
N LYS A 11 1.19 -26.91 -21.45
CA LYS A 11 0.15 -26.41 -20.56
C LYS A 11 0.71 -26.00 -19.19
N GLU A 12 1.56 -26.83 -18.59
CA GLU A 12 2.21 -26.50 -17.32
C GLU A 12 3.12 -25.26 -17.45
N LEU A 13 3.82 -25.09 -18.58
CA LEU A 13 4.62 -23.89 -18.84
C LEU A 13 3.76 -22.63 -18.98
N GLU A 14 2.59 -22.72 -19.63
CA GLU A 14 1.67 -21.59 -19.74
C GLU A 14 1.15 -21.17 -18.36
N ILE A 15 0.77 -22.14 -17.52
CA ILE A 15 0.32 -21.91 -16.14
C ILE A 15 1.46 -21.27 -15.32
N TYR A 16 2.68 -21.82 -15.41
CA TYR A 16 3.85 -21.29 -14.72
C TYR A 16 4.13 -19.83 -15.11
N ASN A 17 4.13 -19.52 -16.40
CA ASN A 17 4.34 -18.15 -16.88
C ASN A 17 3.22 -17.20 -16.43
N GLY A 18 1.98 -17.70 -16.33
CA GLY A 18 0.85 -16.95 -15.77
C GLY A 18 1.09 -16.61 -14.30
N LEU A 19 1.39 -17.61 -13.48
CA LEU A 19 1.68 -17.45 -12.05
C LEU A 19 2.89 -16.54 -11.81
N GLN A 20 3.93 -16.63 -12.63
CA GLN A 20 5.11 -15.77 -12.52
C GLN A 20 4.74 -14.30 -12.73
N LYS A 21 3.87 -13.98 -13.70
CA LYS A 21 3.40 -12.61 -13.93
C LYS A 21 2.57 -12.09 -12.76
N GLU A 22 1.69 -12.93 -12.20
CA GLU A 22 0.89 -12.57 -11.03
C GLU A 22 1.76 -12.32 -9.81
N TYR A 23 2.77 -13.17 -9.58
CA TYR A 23 3.74 -12.98 -8.51
C TYR A 23 4.47 -11.65 -8.61
N VAL A 24 4.97 -11.28 -9.79
CA VAL A 24 5.67 -10.00 -10.01
C VAL A 24 4.75 -8.81 -9.71
N LYS A 25 3.47 -8.89 -10.13
CA LYS A 25 2.48 -7.85 -9.81
C LYS A 25 2.22 -7.75 -8.31
N ALA A 26 2.03 -8.88 -7.64
CA ALA A 26 1.81 -8.92 -6.19
C ALA A 26 3.02 -8.37 -5.41
N ALA A 27 4.24 -8.72 -5.82
CA ALA A 27 5.46 -8.21 -5.22
C ALA A 27 5.58 -6.68 -5.36
N ALA A 28 5.27 -6.13 -6.54
CA ALA A 28 5.27 -4.69 -6.78
C ALA A 28 4.22 -3.96 -5.93
N LEU A 29 3.00 -4.49 -5.85
CA LEU A 29 1.93 -3.95 -5.00
C LEU A 29 2.33 -3.97 -3.52
N LYS A 30 2.93 -5.07 -3.06
CA LYS A 30 3.43 -5.18 -1.68
C LYS A 30 4.49 -4.11 -1.40
N GLN A 31 5.45 -3.90 -2.29
CA GLN A 31 6.46 -2.85 -2.13
C GLN A 31 5.84 -1.45 -2.06
N GLN A 32 4.81 -1.18 -2.86
CA GLN A 32 4.09 0.09 -2.83
C GLN A 32 3.35 0.28 -1.49
N LEU A 33 2.62 -0.73 -1.02
CA LEU A 33 1.90 -0.68 0.26
C LEU A 33 2.86 -0.51 1.45
N ASP A 34 4.03 -1.16 1.40
CA ASP A 34 5.08 -1.00 2.40
C ASP A 34 5.56 0.44 2.50
N SER A 35 5.78 1.08 1.34
CA SER A 35 6.23 2.48 1.25
C SER A 35 5.16 3.42 1.80
N GLN A 36 3.91 3.23 1.40
CA GLN A 36 2.76 4.01 1.89
C GLN A 36 2.57 3.88 3.40
N LEU A 37 2.72 2.67 3.96
CA LEU A 37 2.61 2.46 5.40
C LEU A 37 3.75 3.15 6.15
N SER A 38 4.97 3.10 5.62
CA SER A 38 6.14 3.75 6.22
C SER A 38 5.96 5.27 6.26
N GLU A 39 5.50 5.88 5.16
CA GLU A 39 5.22 7.31 5.10
C GLU A 39 4.11 7.72 6.08
N ASN A 40 2.99 6.99 6.09
CA ASN A 40 1.89 7.27 7.02
C ASN A 40 2.31 7.13 8.49
N LYS A 41 3.16 6.13 8.79
CA LYS A 41 3.71 5.95 10.14
C LYS A 41 4.52 7.17 10.57
N ALA A 42 5.43 7.63 9.71
CA ALA A 42 6.27 8.79 10.00
C ALA A 42 5.41 10.05 10.25
N VAL A 43 4.45 10.34 9.37
CA VAL A 43 3.56 11.50 9.52
C VAL A 43 2.72 11.41 10.79
N LYS A 44 2.22 10.22 11.13
CA LYS A 44 1.47 9.99 12.38
C LYS A 44 2.33 10.27 13.61
N GLU A 45 3.59 9.81 13.62
CA GLU A 45 4.53 10.05 14.73
C GLU A 45 4.81 11.55 14.90
N GLU A 46 5.07 12.27 13.80
CA GLU A 46 5.27 13.72 13.84
C GLU A 46 4.04 14.48 14.35
N LEU A 47 2.83 14.11 13.92
CA LEU A 47 1.58 14.75 14.38
C LEU A 47 1.27 14.53 15.86
N ILE A 48 1.72 13.42 16.44
CA ILE A 48 1.58 13.16 17.88
C ILE A 48 2.48 14.10 18.69
N LEU A 49 3.62 14.52 18.14
CA LEU A 49 4.57 15.43 18.79
C LEU A 49 4.17 16.90 18.69
N LEU A 50 3.22 17.25 17.81
CA LEU A 50 2.72 18.62 17.67
C LEU A 50 1.98 19.09 18.93
N LYS A 51 2.12 20.37 19.23
CA LYS A 51 1.38 21.03 20.31
C LYS A 51 -0.09 21.15 19.92
N ASN A 52 -0.97 21.18 20.92
CA ASN A 52 -2.41 21.26 20.72
C ASN A 52 -2.90 22.55 20.02
N ASP A 53 -2.06 23.59 19.96
CA ASP A 53 -2.36 24.86 19.27
C ASP A 53 -1.77 24.93 17.84
N SER A 54 -1.10 23.87 17.38
CA SER A 54 -0.43 23.87 16.09
C SER A 54 -1.41 23.79 14.94
N GLU A 55 -1.19 24.62 13.92
CA GLU A 55 -2.00 24.61 12.70
C GLU A 55 -1.51 23.52 11.74
N VAL A 56 -2.44 22.69 11.24
CA VAL A 56 -2.15 21.62 10.29
C VAL A 56 -2.78 21.97 8.94
N TYR A 57 -2.05 21.70 7.86
CA TYR A 57 -2.50 21.93 6.50
C TYR A 57 -2.30 20.67 5.66
N LYS A 58 -3.32 20.32 4.86
CA LYS A 58 -3.26 19.22 3.90
C LYS A 58 -3.11 19.78 2.49
N LEU A 59 -2.12 19.29 1.76
CA LEU A 59 -1.94 19.62 0.34
C LEU A 59 -2.96 18.83 -0.50
N ILE A 60 -3.81 19.54 -1.24
CA ILE A 60 -4.79 18.98 -2.17
C ILE A 60 -4.56 19.65 -3.52
N GLY A 61 -3.95 18.91 -4.46
CA GLY A 61 -3.52 19.48 -5.74
C GLY A 61 -2.52 20.62 -5.52
N PRO A 62 -2.74 21.82 -6.10
CA PRO A 62 -1.84 22.97 -5.90
C PRO A 62 -2.15 23.81 -4.64
N VAL A 63 -3.09 23.40 -3.77
CA VAL A 63 -3.60 24.23 -2.66
C VAL A 63 -3.40 23.57 -1.30
N LEU A 64 -3.07 24.36 -0.27
CA LEU A 64 -3.05 23.95 1.12
C LEU A 64 -4.40 24.26 1.79
N VAL A 65 -5.03 23.24 2.36
CA VAL A 65 -6.30 23.35 3.08
C VAL A 65 -6.05 23.19 4.56
N LYS A 66 -6.48 24.18 5.37
CA LYS A 66 -6.38 24.10 6.83
C LYS A 66 -7.25 22.96 7.34
N GLN A 67 -6.69 22.12 8.22
CA GLN A 67 -7.37 20.98 8.82
C GLN A 67 -7.24 21.05 10.34
N ASP A 68 -8.28 20.60 11.03
CA ASP A 68 -8.24 20.47 12.49
C ASP A 68 -7.21 19.41 12.91
N LEU A 69 -6.46 19.68 13.97
CA LEU A 69 -5.38 18.81 14.43
C LEU A 69 -5.89 17.44 14.90
N GLU A 70 -7.02 17.39 15.60
CA GLU A 70 -7.60 16.12 16.05
C GLU A 70 -8.20 15.34 14.90
N GLU A 71 -8.87 16.03 13.96
CA GLU A 71 -9.33 15.39 12.73
C GLU A 71 -8.18 14.80 11.91
N ALA A 72 -7.06 15.53 11.78
CA ALA A 72 -5.86 15.05 11.10
C ALA A 72 -5.28 13.78 11.76
N LYS A 73 -5.19 13.75 13.09
CA LYS A 73 -4.73 12.58 13.84
C LYS A 73 -5.66 11.37 13.66
N GLN A 74 -6.98 11.57 13.74
CA GLN A 74 -7.97 10.50 13.57
C GLN A 74 -7.91 9.93 12.16
N ASN A 75 -7.87 10.79 11.14
CA ASN A 75 -7.78 10.39 9.75
C ASN A 75 -6.53 9.54 9.50
N LEU A 76 -5.35 9.98 9.96
CA LEU A 76 -4.11 9.22 9.77
C LEU A 76 -4.06 7.94 10.58
N CYS A 77 -4.67 7.90 11.76
CA CYS A 77 -4.83 6.65 12.51
C CYS A 77 -5.66 5.63 11.73
N PHE A 78 -6.78 6.08 11.13
CA PHE A 78 -7.63 5.24 10.30
C PHE A 78 -6.93 4.76 9.04
N PHE A 79 -6.23 5.65 8.30
CA PHE A 79 -5.45 5.26 7.12
C PHE A 79 -4.33 4.28 7.45
N TYR A 80 -3.61 4.50 8.56
CA TYR A 80 -2.59 3.56 9.03
C TYR A 80 -3.18 2.19 9.34
N PHE A 81 -4.34 2.12 10.00
CA PHE A 81 -5.01 0.86 10.30
C PHE A 81 -5.43 0.12 9.02
N LEU A 82 -6.03 0.83 8.05
CA LEU A 82 -6.42 0.27 6.77
C LEU A 82 -5.21 -0.28 5.99
N LEU A 83 -4.11 0.48 5.90
CA LEU A 83 -2.89 0.02 5.21
C LEU A 83 -2.25 -1.18 5.91
N THR A 84 -2.30 -1.21 7.24
CA THR A 84 -1.82 -2.37 8.02
C THR A 84 -2.66 -3.61 7.73
N PHE A 85 -3.99 -3.46 7.64
CA PHE A 85 -4.89 -4.55 7.28
C PHE A 85 -4.67 -5.03 5.83
N GLN A 86 -4.53 -4.11 4.87
CA GLN A 86 -4.27 -4.43 3.47
C GLN A 86 -2.91 -5.13 3.23
N ARG A 87 -1.92 -4.96 4.12
CA ARG A 87 -0.66 -5.72 4.07
C ARG A 87 -0.76 -7.12 4.67
N ALA A 88 -1.72 -7.34 5.56
CA ALA A 88 -1.87 -8.60 6.30
C ALA A 88 -2.74 -9.63 5.55
N VAL A 89 -3.55 -9.17 4.59
CA VAL A 89 -4.40 -9.99 3.71
C VAL A 89 -3.74 -10.10 2.34
#